data_AF-M2S851-F1
#
_entry.id   AF-M2S851-F1
#
_cell.length_a   1.000
_cell.length_b   1.000
_cell.length_c   1.000
_cell.angle_alpha   90.00
_cell.angle_beta   90.00
_cell.angle_gamma   90.00
#
_symmetry.space_group_name_H-M   'P 1'
#
loop_
_entity.id
_entity.type
_entity.pdbx_description
1 polymer ?
#
loop_
_entity_poly.entity_id
_entity_poly.type
_entity_poly.pdbx_seq_one_letter_code
_entity_poly.pdbx_strand_id
1 'polypeptide(L)'
;MRPSSLFFGAVGILSPITTSALELNVDDPASIKEATKVVAAGLREWYTGDRPGDVPGNLPDPYYWWLCGAMFGSFVDYWYYTGDDTYNNITTQAMVHQIGQPQAFMPPNQTSTLGNDDQAFWALTALSAAENKLPDAEGQMSWLSLAIAVFNTQVPRWNPKTCGGGLNWQIFSFNNGFDYKNTISNGCFFNIAARLAKYTKNDTYTEWAIRAWEWELSVGLMSPDYHFYDGTSERQNCTELNHIQWTYNAGIHMSGAAALWNMSETRGNASQAEYWRTRLEGIIDGVGVFFNPEGAPDVMSEVACERNGLCDHDQRSFKAYLSRWMGYTMLTAPWTREKIMPKLKASAAAAAKQCGPGKGGCGLRWWRNGVNDGEVGVGEQMSALEVMQNLLIDQVAGPVGLDTGGISKNDPNAGSDAGNFEVKHNAITTGDKAAAAILTIIVVSILFGGAWWMIMGE
;
A
#
# COMPACT_ATOMS: atom_id res chain seq x y z
N MET A 1 -34.92 -53.66 20.99
CA MET A 1 -35.41 -53.09 19.72
C MET A 1 -34.82 -51.69 19.60
N ARG A 2 -33.87 -51.49 18.67
CA ARG A 2 -33.15 -50.23 18.45
C ARG A 2 -33.98 -49.33 17.53
N PRO A 3 -34.17 -48.02 17.81
CA PRO A 3 -34.71 -47.10 16.83
C PRO A 3 -33.59 -46.59 15.93
N SER A 4 -33.86 -46.64 14.63
CA SER A 4 -33.01 -46.22 13.52
C SER A 4 -33.10 -44.71 13.30
N SER A 5 -31.99 -44.01 13.46
CA SER A 5 -31.85 -42.58 13.10
C SER A 5 -31.41 -42.46 11.64
N LEU A 6 -32.28 -41.91 10.80
CA LEU A 6 -32.01 -41.52 9.41
C LEU A 6 -31.15 -40.25 9.40
N PHE A 7 -29.90 -40.36 8.97
CA PHE A 7 -29.05 -39.23 8.62
C PHE A 7 -29.45 -38.68 7.24
N PHE A 8 -29.94 -37.44 7.20
CA PHE A 8 -29.98 -36.66 5.96
C PHE A 8 -28.57 -36.13 5.67
N GLY A 9 -27.89 -36.78 4.72
CA GLY A 9 -26.64 -36.26 4.15
C GLY A 9 -26.96 -35.10 3.19
N ALA A 10 -26.68 -33.88 3.59
CA ALA A 10 -26.63 -32.74 2.68
C ALA A 10 -25.34 -32.84 1.85
N VAL A 11 -25.45 -33.42 0.65
CA VAL A 11 -24.41 -33.33 -0.38
C VAL A 11 -24.49 -31.92 -0.96
N GLY A 12 -23.70 -31.01 -0.40
CA GLY A 12 -23.43 -29.73 -1.02
C GLY A 12 -22.66 -29.96 -2.32
N ILE A 13 -23.30 -29.69 -3.45
CA ILE A 13 -22.65 -29.66 -4.76
C ILE A 13 -21.74 -28.42 -4.76
N LEU A 14 -20.46 -28.62 -4.43
CA LEU A 14 -19.41 -27.68 -4.79
C LEU A 14 -19.27 -27.72 -6.32
N SER A 15 -19.96 -26.83 -7.01
CA SER A 15 -19.66 -26.57 -8.43
C SER A 15 -18.23 -26.05 -8.50
N PRO A 16 -17.32 -26.68 -9.26
CA PRO A 16 -16.04 -26.06 -9.55
C PRO A 16 -16.34 -24.76 -10.30
N ILE A 17 -15.92 -23.63 -9.74
CA ILE A 17 -15.84 -22.38 -10.48
C ILE A 17 -14.86 -22.68 -11.61
N THR A 18 -15.38 -22.90 -12.81
CA THR A 18 -14.57 -22.96 -14.02
C THR A 18 -14.14 -21.53 -14.30
N THR A 19 -13.01 -21.12 -13.73
CA THR A 19 -12.38 -19.86 -14.10
C THR A 19 -11.95 -19.99 -15.56
N SER A 20 -12.68 -19.33 -16.45
CA SER A 20 -12.20 -19.13 -17.82
C SER A 20 -10.96 -18.26 -17.72
N ALA A 21 -9.79 -18.82 -18.07
CA ALA A 21 -8.55 -18.07 -18.17
C ALA A 21 -8.76 -16.83 -19.04
N LEU A 22 -8.20 -15.69 -18.63
CA LEU A 22 -8.21 -14.48 -19.45
C LEU A 22 -7.28 -14.68 -20.65
N GLU A 23 -7.76 -14.37 -21.85
CA GLU A 23 -6.91 -14.25 -23.02
C GLU A 23 -6.10 -12.94 -22.91
N LEU A 24 -4.78 -13.07 -22.76
CA LEU A 24 -3.87 -11.93 -22.68
C LEU A 24 -2.71 -12.11 -23.67
N ASN A 25 -2.66 -11.24 -24.68
CA ASN A 25 -1.46 -10.98 -25.45
C ASN A 25 -0.71 -9.80 -24.84
N VAL A 26 0.44 -10.08 -24.22
CA VAL A 26 1.26 -9.10 -23.48
C VAL A 26 1.94 -8.04 -24.36
N ASP A 27 1.87 -8.18 -25.68
CA ASP A 27 2.41 -7.23 -26.66
C ASP A 27 1.32 -6.43 -27.39
N ASP A 28 0.05 -6.71 -27.14
CA ASP A 28 -1.08 -6.02 -27.78
C ASP A 28 -1.83 -5.14 -26.78
N PRO A 29 -1.72 -3.79 -26.89
CA PRO A 29 -2.43 -2.86 -26.03
C PRO A 29 -3.94 -3.08 -25.98
N ALA A 30 -4.58 -3.53 -27.06
CA ALA A 30 -6.02 -3.79 -27.06
C ALA A 30 -6.37 -5.02 -26.20
N SER A 31 -5.60 -6.10 -26.33
CA SER A 31 -5.74 -7.29 -25.50
C SER A 31 -5.49 -6.99 -24.01
N ILE A 32 -4.46 -6.19 -23.70
CA ILE A 32 -4.18 -5.78 -22.31
C ILE A 32 -5.32 -4.94 -21.73
N LYS A 33 -5.86 -3.97 -22.49
CA LYS A 33 -7.00 -3.15 -22.04
C LYS A 33 -8.24 -4.01 -21.78
N GLU A 34 -8.54 -4.99 -22.63
CA GLU A 34 -9.68 -5.89 -22.40
C GLU A 34 -9.49 -6.77 -21.16
N ALA A 35 -8.30 -7.35 -20.97
CA ALA A 35 -8.01 -8.15 -19.77
C ALA A 35 -8.10 -7.31 -18.48
N THR A 36 -7.47 -6.14 -18.47
CA THR A 36 -7.50 -5.23 -17.30
C THR A 36 -8.91 -4.73 -16.99
N LYS A 37 -9.76 -4.49 -17.99
CA LYS A 37 -11.16 -4.15 -17.79
C LYS A 37 -11.93 -5.22 -17.02
N VAL A 38 -11.71 -6.49 -17.36
CA VAL A 38 -12.34 -7.63 -16.65
C VAL A 38 -11.86 -7.70 -15.19
N VAL A 39 -10.55 -7.57 -14.97
CA VAL A 39 -9.95 -7.62 -13.62
C VAL A 39 -10.40 -6.41 -12.78
N ALA A 40 -10.42 -5.21 -13.35
CA ALA A 40 -10.87 -3.98 -12.67
C ALA A 40 -12.35 -4.05 -12.28
N ALA A 41 -13.20 -4.64 -13.13
CA ALA A 41 -14.59 -4.91 -12.78
C ALA A 41 -14.71 -5.87 -11.59
N GLY A 42 -13.92 -6.95 -11.57
CA GLY A 42 -13.84 -7.87 -10.44
C GLY A 42 -13.33 -7.20 -9.15
N LEU A 43 -12.30 -6.36 -9.25
CA LEU A 43 -11.80 -5.58 -8.12
C LEU A 43 -12.88 -4.67 -7.54
N ARG A 44 -13.60 -3.95 -8.41
CA ARG A 44 -14.68 -3.04 -8.02
C ARG A 44 -15.79 -3.73 -7.24
N GLU A 45 -16.14 -4.97 -7.57
CA GLU A 45 -17.21 -5.71 -6.87
C GLU A 45 -16.93 -5.92 -5.37
N TRP A 46 -15.67 -5.84 -4.92
CA TRP A 46 -15.31 -5.88 -3.50
C TRP A 46 -15.65 -4.58 -2.76
N TYR A 47 -15.71 -3.45 -3.47
CA TYR A 47 -15.95 -2.16 -2.87
C TYR A 47 -17.45 -1.91 -2.65
N THR A 48 -17.81 -1.61 -1.41
CA THR A 48 -19.19 -1.36 -0.98
C THR A 48 -19.43 0.06 -0.49
N GLY A 49 -18.37 0.84 -0.24
CA GLY A 49 -18.45 2.15 0.40
C GLY A 49 -19.21 3.23 -0.38
N ASP A 50 -19.51 3.02 -1.66
CA ASP A 50 -20.36 3.91 -2.47
C ASP A 50 -21.87 3.59 -2.36
N ARG A 51 -22.24 2.53 -1.64
CA ARG A 51 -23.64 2.16 -1.41
C ARG A 51 -24.28 3.07 -0.36
N PRO A 52 -25.59 3.37 -0.50
CA PRO A 52 -26.32 4.11 0.54
C PRO A 52 -26.19 3.45 1.91
N GLY A 53 -25.72 4.21 2.90
CA GLY A 53 -25.54 3.77 4.29
C GLY A 53 -24.18 3.17 4.62
N ASP A 54 -23.29 3.01 3.63
CA ASP A 54 -21.90 2.59 3.84
C ASP A 54 -20.96 3.81 3.94
N VAL A 55 -19.65 3.56 4.12
CA VAL A 55 -18.63 4.60 4.31
C VAL A 55 -17.70 4.68 3.09
N PRO A 56 -17.75 5.77 2.30
CA PRO A 56 -16.83 5.94 1.18
C PRO A 56 -15.36 5.87 1.63
N GLY A 57 -14.51 5.17 0.88
CA GLY A 57 -13.12 4.92 1.27
C GLY A 57 -12.87 3.85 2.34
N ASN A 58 -13.87 3.04 2.69
CA ASN A 58 -13.67 1.79 3.44
C ASN A 58 -13.99 0.57 2.58
N LEU A 59 -13.17 -0.48 2.74
CA LEU A 59 -13.50 -1.83 2.29
C LEU A 59 -14.22 -2.58 3.41
N PRO A 60 -15.06 -3.59 3.09
CA PRO A 60 -15.64 -4.46 4.11
C PRO A 60 -14.56 -5.28 4.81
N ASP A 61 -14.87 -5.85 5.97
CA ASP A 61 -14.00 -6.83 6.64
C ASP A 61 -13.55 -7.93 5.66
N PRO A 62 -12.30 -8.40 5.74
CA PRO A 62 -11.30 -8.16 6.80
C PRO A 62 -10.25 -7.09 6.45
N TYR A 63 -10.53 -6.21 5.49
CA TYR A 63 -9.51 -5.31 4.93
C TYR A 63 -9.26 -4.07 5.78
N TYR A 64 -7.98 -3.77 6.03
CA TYR A 64 -7.59 -2.54 6.69
C TYR A 64 -7.81 -1.31 5.79
N TRP A 65 -7.95 -0.15 6.43
CA TRP A 65 -8.27 1.12 5.79
C TRP A 65 -7.27 1.52 4.70
N TRP A 66 -5.97 1.32 4.93
CA TRP A 66 -4.92 1.66 3.97
C TRP A 66 -5.04 0.91 2.65
N LEU A 67 -5.50 -0.36 2.69
CA LEU A 67 -5.66 -1.19 1.51
C LEU A 67 -6.72 -0.60 0.56
N CYS A 68 -7.74 0.06 1.10
CA CYS A 68 -8.73 0.78 0.30
C CYS A 68 -8.10 1.97 -0.43
N GLY A 69 -7.25 2.75 0.25
CA GLY A 69 -6.48 3.83 -0.37
C GLY A 69 -5.57 3.31 -1.50
N ALA A 70 -4.95 2.16 -1.28
CA ALA A 70 -4.09 1.50 -2.26
C ALA A 70 -4.88 0.95 -3.47
N MET A 71 -6.08 0.40 -3.25
CA MET A 71 -7.02 -0.04 -4.28
C MET A 71 -7.43 1.13 -5.19
N PHE A 72 -7.73 2.29 -4.61
CA PHE A 72 -8.05 3.47 -5.39
C PHE A 72 -6.87 3.96 -6.23
N GLY A 73 -5.63 3.75 -5.76
CA GLY A 73 -4.44 3.93 -6.59
C GLY A 73 -4.46 3.06 -7.85
N SER A 74 -4.95 1.82 -7.76
CA SER A 74 -5.07 0.94 -8.94
C SER A 74 -6.10 1.45 -9.93
N PHE A 75 -7.17 2.08 -9.47
CA PHE A 75 -8.16 2.70 -10.36
C PHE A 75 -7.65 4.00 -11.00
N VAL A 76 -6.83 4.79 -10.30
CA VAL A 76 -6.14 5.94 -10.89
C VAL A 76 -5.23 5.49 -12.03
N ASP A 77 -4.44 4.43 -11.80
CA ASP A 77 -3.55 3.89 -12.82
C ASP A 77 -4.31 3.21 -13.96
N TYR A 78 -5.41 2.50 -13.66
CA TYR A 78 -6.30 1.93 -14.67
C TYR A 78 -6.80 3.01 -15.63
N TRP A 79 -7.35 4.10 -15.11
CA TRP A 79 -7.79 5.22 -15.92
C TRP A 79 -6.64 5.80 -16.75
N TYR A 80 -5.50 6.03 -16.11
CA TYR A 80 -4.34 6.62 -16.76
C TYR A 80 -3.83 5.77 -17.95
N TYR A 81 -3.67 4.47 -17.76
CA TYR A 81 -3.13 3.56 -18.77
C TYR A 81 -4.13 3.18 -19.87
N THR A 82 -5.41 3.05 -19.52
CA THR A 82 -6.43 2.55 -20.46
C THR A 82 -7.21 3.68 -21.15
N GLY A 83 -7.38 4.82 -20.47
CA GLY A 83 -8.29 5.89 -20.83
C GLY A 83 -9.74 5.68 -20.37
N ASP A 84 -10.05 4.58 -19.68
CA ASP A 84 -11.38 4.27 -19.16
C ASP A 84 -11.61 4.97 -17.81
N ASP A 85 -12.58 5.88 -17.76
CA ASP A 85 -12.90 6.72 -16.60
C ASP A 85 -13.99 6.14 -15.68
N THR A 86 -14.43 4.90 -15.91
CA THR A 86 -15.55 4.24 -15.20
C THR A 86 -15.47 4.37 -13.68
N TYR A 87 -14.26 4.35 -13.10
CA TYR A 87 -14.04 4.37 -11.65
C TYR A 87 -13.60 5.73 -11.08
N ASN A 88 -13.44 6.77 -11.91
CA ASN A 88 -12.91 8.06 -11.45
C ASN A 88 -13.79 8.75 -10.39
N ASN A 89 -15.11 8.66 -10.54
CA ASN A 89 -16.05 9.30 -9.61
C ASN A 89 -16.01 8.64 -8.22
N ILE A 90 -16.03 7.30 -8.16
CA ILE A 90 -15.95 6.58 -6.88
C ILE A 90 -14.59 6.77 -6.20
N THR A 91 -13.51 6.83 -6.99
CA THR A 91 -12.17 7.16 -6.52
C THR A 91 -12.14 8.54 -5.86
N THR A 92 -12.66 9.55 -6.57
CA THR A 92 -12.72 10.93 -6.06
C THR A 92 -13.56 11.01 -4.79
N GLN A 93 -14.74 10.40 -4.77
CA GLN A 93 -15.64 10.38 -3.62
C GLN A 93 -14.96 9.77 -2.39
N ALA A 94 -14.33 8.61 -2.55
CA ALA A 94 -13.67 7.89 -1.47
C ALA A 94 -12.48 8.67 -0.91
N MET A 95 -11.61 9.19 -1.78
CA MET A 95 -10.45 9.98 -1.35
C MET A 95 -10.88 11.24 -0.61
N VAL A 96 -11.88 11.99 -1.11
CA VAL A 96 -12.41 13.18 -0.42
C VAL A 96 -12.98 12.83 0.95
N HIS A 97 -13.72 11.73 1.06
CA HIS A 97 -14.32 11.31 2.32
C HIS A 97 -13.28 10.98 3.40
N GLN A 98 -12.11 10.49 2.99
CA GLN A 98 -11.05 10.03 3.89
C GLN A 98 -9.99 11.10 4.22
N ILE A 99 -10.13 12.34 3.75
CA ILE A 99 -9.18 13.45 4.04
C ILE A 99 -8.99 13.65 5.55
N GLY A 100 -10.06 13.58 6.34
CA GLY A 100 -9.99 13.66 7.80
C GLY A 100 -9.62 15.04 8.37
N GLN A 101 -9.23 15.04 9.66
CA GLN A 101 -8.81 16.23 10.40
C GLN A 101 -7.60 15.87 11.29
N PRO A 102 -6.41 16.47 11.09
CA PRO A 102 -6.09 17.49 10.08
C PRO A 102 -6.28 16.97 8.64
N GLN A 103 -6.41 17.88 7.66
CA GLN A 103 -6.64 17.55 6.24
C GLN A 103 -5.41 16.91 5.59
N ALA A 104 -5.07 15.70 6.03
CA ALA A 104 -3.85 14.98 5.69
C ALA A 104 -4.08 13.45 5.76
N PHE A 105 -5.25 12.97 5.33
CA PHE A 105 -5.67 11.58 5.46
C PHE A 105 -5.54 11.05 6.90
N MET A 106 -6.02 11.84 7.86
CA MET A 106 -6.07 11.45 9.28
C MET A 106 -7.53 11.48 9.79
N PRO A 107 -8.42 10.64 9.24
CA PRO A 107 -9.79 10.56 9.71
C PRO A 107 -9.82 10.01 11.16
N PRO A 108 -10.50 10.70 12.11
CA PRO A 108 -10.50 10.28 13.52
C PRO A 108 -10.97 8.83 13.75
N ASN A 109 -11.85 8.30 12.90
CA ASN A 109 -12.36 6.93 13.00
C ASN A 109 -11.28 5.85 12.77
N GLN A 110 -10.15 6.21 12.16
CA GLN A 110 -9.05 5.27 11.87
C GLN A 110 -7.92 5.33 12.92
N THR A 111 -8.06 6.18 13.95
CA THR A 111 -7.02 6.44 14.96
C THR A 111 -6.42 5.17 15.59
N SER A 112 -7.23 4.15 15.86
CA SER A 112 -6.79 2.90 16.51
C SER A 112 -5.87 2.02 15.65
N THR A 113 -5.81 2.27 14.35
CA THR A 113 -5.00 1.49 13.40
C THR A 113 -4.09 2.36 12.53
N LEU A 114 -4.09 3.68 12.72
CA LEU A 114 -3.42 4.62 11.82
C LEU A 114 -1.90 4.63 12.01
N GLY A 115 -1.20 3.92 11.13
CA GLY A 115 0.23 4.02 10.91
C GLY A 115 0.64 5.14 9.95
N ASN A 116 1.94 5.43 9.93
CA ASN A 116 2.53 6.36 8.97
C ASN A 116 2.46 5.79 7.55
N ASP A 117 2.64 4.48 7.39
CA ASP A 117 2.37 3.72 6.18
C ASP A 117 0.90 3.79 5.77
N ASP A 118 -0.04 3.57 6.69
CA ASP A 118 -1.48 3.68 6.38
C ASP A 118 -1.83 5.04 5.76
N GLN A 119 -1.43 6.12 6.44
CA GLN A 119 -1.61 7.49 5.98
C GLN A 119 -0.93 7.73 4.62
N ALA A 120 0.27 7.18 4.45
CA ALA A 120 1.07 7.40 3.25
C ALA A 120 0.51 6.70 2.01
N PHE A 121 -0.12 5.53 2.13
CA PHE A 121 -0.74 4.88 0.96
C PHE A 121 -1.84 5.76 0.32
N TRP A 122 -2.62 6.48 1.14
CA TRP A 122 -3.57 7.48 0.64
C TRP A 122 -2.87 8.67 -0.02
N ALA A 123 -1.77 9.15 0.57
CA ALA A 123 -0.95 10.22 0.01
C ALA A 123 -0.33 9.83 -1.35
N LEU A 124 0.15 8.59 -1.47
CA LEU A 124 0.72 8.05 -2.71
C LEU A 124 -0.34 7.96 -3.81
N THR A 125 -1.58 7.59 -3.47
CA THR A 125 -2.72 7.64 -4.40
C THR A 125 -3.05 9.07 -4.81
N ALA A 126 -3.08 10.04 -3.87
CA ALA A 126 -3.26 11.45 -4.20
C ALA A 126 -2.12 11.99 -5.08
N LEU A 127 -0.88 11.59 -4.82
CA LEU A 127 0.26 11.99 -5.62
C LEU A 127 0.20 11.40 -7.04
N SER A 128 -0.24 10.14 -7.20
CA SER A 128 -0.52 9.55 -8.51
C SER A 128 -1.65 10.27 -9.23
N ALA A 129 -2.72 10.65 -8.54
CA ALA A 129 -3.81 11.44 -9.11
C ALA A 129 -3.30 12.80 -9.65
N ALA A 130 -2.46 13.49 -8.89
CA ALA A 130 -1.83 14.75 -9.31
C ALA A 130 -0.87 14.57 -10.50
N GLU A 131 -0.07 13.50 -10.51
CA GLU A 131 0.91 13.16 -11.56
C GLU A 131 0.25 12.66 -12.85
N ASN A 132 -0.92 12.04 -12.75
CA ASN A 132 -1.69 11.52 -13.88
C ASN A 132 -2.76 12.50 -14.38
N LYS A 133 -2.86 13.68 -13.75
CA LYS A 133 -3.83 14.75 -14.09
C LYS A 133 -5.29 14.37 -13.87
N LEU A 134 -5.58 13.55 -12.85
CA LEU A 134 -6.95 13.41 -12.37
C LEU A 134 -7.43 14.79 -11.89
N PRO A 135 -8.61 15.28 -12.31
CA PRO A 135 -9.11 16.59 -11.87
C PRO A 135 -9.25 16.66 -10.35
N ASP A 136 -8.84 17.79 -9.75
CA ASP A 136 -9.08 18.05 -8.33
C ASP A 136 -10.60 18.10 -8.04
N ALA A 137 -11.01 17.62 -6.88
CA ALA A 137 -12.40 17.72 -6.43
C ALA A 137 -12.80 19.18 -6.11
N GLU A 138 -13.94 19.62 -6.62
CA GLU A 138 -14.41 20.99 -6.41
C GLU A 138 -14.69 21.28 -4.92
N GLY A 139 -14.19 22.41 -4.43
CA GLY A 139 -14.36 22.85 -3.04
C GLY A 139 -13.55 22.07 -2.01
N GLN A 140 -12.69 21.13 -2.43
CA GLN A 140 -11.82 20.34 -1.56
C GLN A 140 -10.35 20.72 -1.75
N MET A 141 -9.50 20.23 -0.86
CA MET A 141 -8.04 20.30 -1.04
C MET A 141 -7.64 19.51 -2.29
N SER A 142 -6.71 20.07 -3.08
CA SER A 142 -6.19 19.43 -4.29
C SER A 142 -5.38 18.17 -3.96
N TRP A 143 -5.25 17.28 -4.95
CA TRP A 143 -4.51 16.02 -4.78
C TRP A 143 -3.04 16.23 -4.40
N LEU A 144 -2.37 17.19 -5.05
CA LEU A 144 -0.99 17.56 -4.73
C LEU A 144 -0.88 18.12 -3.31
N SER A 145 -1.79 19.02 -2.91
CA SER A 145 -1.77 19.58 -1.56
C SER A 145 -2.07 18.55 -0.48
N LEU A 146 -2.90 17.53 -0.74
CA LEU A 146 -3.10 16.42 0.19
C LEU A 146 -1.84 15.59 0.40
N ALA A 147 -1.07 15.32 -0.67
CA ALA A 147 0.22 14.65 -0.56
C ALA A 147 1.25 15.50 0.22
N ILE A 148 1.27 16.82 -0.04
CA ILE A 148 2.09 17.78 0.73
C ILE A 148 1.68 17.80 2.20
N ALA A 149 0.37 17.79 2.50
CA ALA A 149 -0.15 17.77 3.86
C ALA A 149 0.33 16.53 4.62
N VAL A 150 0.26 15.34 4.01
CA VAL A 150 0.79 14.13 4.64
C VAL A 150 2.28 14.26 4.93
N PHE A 151 3.09 14.67 3.94
CA PHE A 151 4.51 14.92 4.15
C PHE A 151 4.77 15.90 5.32
N ASN A 152 4.08 17.03 5.33
CA ASN A 152 4.22 18.06 6.36
C ASN A 152 3.81 17.56 7.75
N THR A 153 2.83 16.65 7.85
CA THR A 153 2.46 16.03 9.13
C THR A 153 3.40 14.90 9.58
N GLN A 154 4.11 14.25 8.64
CA GLN A 154 5.09 13.20 8.96
C GLN A 154 6.46 13.76 9.37
N VAL A 155 6.89 14.88 8.79
CA VAL A 155 8.17 15.54 9.11
C VAL A 155 8.37 15.73 10.64
N PRO A 156 7.42 16.28 11.40
CA PRO A 156 7.57 16.45 12.86
C PRO A 156 7.62 15.14 13.65
N ARG A 157 7.22 14.02 13.05
CA ARG A 157 7.24 12.68 13.68
C ARG A 157 8.59 11.98 13.51
N TRP A 158 9.47 12.49 12.65
CA TRP A 158 10.83 11.99 12.53
C TRP A 158 11.53 12.09 13.88
N ASN A 159 11.93 10.95 14.45
CA ASN A 159 12.44 10.90 15.81
C ASN A 159 13.95 10.63 15.83
N PRO A 160 14.81 11.67 15.96
CA PRO A 160 16.27 11.50 16.03
C PRO A 160 16.76 11.01 17.40
N LYS A 161 15.90 10.95 18.43
CA LYS A 161 16.30 10.55 19.79
C LYS A 161 16.53 9.05 19.90
N THR A 162 15.86 8.26 19.07
CA THR A 162 15.96 6.80 19.00
C THR A 162 16.47 6.42 17.61
N CYS A 163 17.42 5.49 17.58
CA CYS A 163 17.91 4.90 16.32
C CYS A 163 18.45 5.92 15.30
N GLY A 164 18.90 7.10 15.75
CA GLY A 164 19.46 8.15 14.88
C GLY A 164 18.45 8.84 13.94
N GLY A 165 17.16 8.53 14.03
CA GLY A 165 16.15 9.00 13.08
C GLY A 165 15.07 7.95 12.83
N GLY A 166 14.33 8.13 11.75
CA GLY A 166 13.28 7.21 11.31
C GLY A 166 11.91 7.55 11.89
N LEU A 167 10.89 7.30 11.09
CA LEU A 167 9.50 7.21 11.51
C LEU A 167 9.26 5.86 12.19
N ASN A 168 8.47 5.93 13.25
CA ASN A 168 7.82 4.77 13.85
C ASN A 168 6.72 4.26 12.91
N TRP A 169 6.35 2.99 13.03
CA TRP A 169 5.26 2.41 12.27
C TRP A 169 3.95 3.14 12.60
N GLN A 170 3.57 3.15 13.87
CA GLN A 170 2.33 3.79 14.30
C GLN A 170 2.49 5.30 14.51
N ILE A 171 1.44 6.07 14.23
CA ILE A 171 1.42 7.52 14.52
C ILE A 171 1.21 7.78 16.01
N PHE A 172 0.34 7.00 16.64
CA PHE A 172 -0.10 7.22 18.02
C PHE A 172 0.59 6.28 18.99
N SER A 173 1.08 6.83 20.10
CA SER A 173 1.89 6.08 21.08
C SER A 173 1.15 4.96 21.80
N PHE A 174 -0.19 4.93 21.75
CA PHE A 174 -1.01 3.87 22.33
C PHE A 174 -1.28 2.70 21.36
N ASN A 175 -0.92 2.83 20.08
CA ASN A 175 -1.09 1.74 19.13
C ASN A 175 0.03 0.71 19.27
N ASN A 176 -0.33 -0.57 19.10
CA ASN A 176 0.63 -1.66 19.09
C ASN A 176 1.60 -1.50 17.92
N GLY A 177 2.90 -1.62 18.19
CA GLY A 177 3.93 -1.41 17.17
C GLY A 177 4.43 0.02 17.07
N PHE A 178 4.02 0.94 17.97
CA PHE A 178 4.58 2.29 18.01
C PHE A 178 6.10 2.31 18.19
N ASP A 179 6.69 1.39 18.97
CA ASP A 179 8.15 1.30 19.11
C ASP A 179 8.87 0.61 17.94
N TYR A 180 8.13 0.09 16.95
CA TYR A 180 8.69 -0.53 15.77
C TYR A 180 8.95 0.53 14.70
N LYS A 181 10.16 0.58 14.13
CA LYS A 181 10.51 1.39 12.97
C LYS A 181 10.64 0.46 11.77
N ASN A 182 9.64 0.49 10.90
CA ASN A 182 9.57 -0.39 9.74
C ASN A 182 10.01 0.33 8.46
N THR A 183 10.45 -0.46 7.50
CA THR A 183 10.90 0.01 6.19
C THR A 183 9.76 0.59 5.37
N ILE A 184 8.52 0.09 5.52
CA ILE A 184 7.41 0.62 4.73
C ILE A 184 7.04 2.06 5.12
N SER A 185 7.00 2.42 6.41
CA SER A 185 6.68 3.79 6.83
C SER A 185 7.74 4.78 6.34
N ASN A 186 9.01 4.39 6.43
CA ASN A 186 10.14 5.22 6.03
C ASN A 186 10.30 5.29 4.51
N GLY A 187 10.10 4.17 3.81
CA GLY A 187 10.08 4.11 2.36
C GLY A 187 8.93 4.88 1.73
N CYS A 188 7.74 4.84 2.33
CA CYS A 188 6.61 5.68 1.95
C CYS A 188 6.96 7.17 2.08
N PHE A 189 7.53 7.59 3.21
CA PHE A 189 7.96 8.96 3.42
C PHE A 189 9.05 9.39 2.42
N PHE A 190 10.05 8.53 2.18
CA PHE A 190 11.07 8.70 1.14
C PHE A 190 10.45 8.91 -0.24
N ASN A 191 9.51 8.04 -0.64
CA ASN A 191 8.89 8.07 -1.95
C ASN A 191 8.03 9.32 -2.16
N ILE A 192 7.22 9.69 -1.17
CA ILE A 192 6.43 10.92 -1.20
C ILE A 192 7.36 12.13 -1.34
N ALA A 193 8.42 12.21 -0.53
CA ALA A 193 9.39 13.28 -0.61
C ALA A 193 10.09 13.33 -1.98
N ALA A 194 10.54 12.19 -2.50
CA ALA A 194 11.19 12.09 -3.81
C ALA A 194 10.28 12.53 -4.97
N ARG A 195 9.03 12.08 -4.98
CA ARG A 195 8.03 12.44 -6.00
C ARG A 195 7.57 13.88 -5.87
N LEU A 196 7.39 14.41 -4.65
CA LEU A 196 7.14 15.84 -4.43
C LEU A 196 8.33 16.70 -4.90
N ALA A 197 9.57 16.27 -4.66
CA ALA A 197 10.76 16.94 -5.18
C ALA A 197 10.75 17.00 -6.71
N LYS A 198 10.49 15.87 -7.38
CA LYS A 198 10.34 15.81 -8.85
C LYS A 198 9.19 16.71 -9.34
N TYR A 199 8.03 16.66 -8.69
CA TYR A 199 6.83 17.39 -9.10
C TYR A 199 7.00 18.91 -8.96
N THR A 200 7.51 19.35 -7.81
CA THR A 200 7.53 20.76 -7.40
C THR A 200 8.87 21.46 -7.62
N LYS A 201 9.94 20.68 -7.85
CA LYS A 201 11.34 21.16 -7.88
C LYS A 201 11.77 21.87 -6.60
N ASN A 202 11.18 21.54 -5.45
CA ASN A 202 11.56 22.08 -4.15
C ASN A 202 12.64 21.21 -3.49
N ASP A 203 13.75 21.83 -3.10
CA ASP A 203 14.91 21.14 -2.53
C ASP A 203 14.66 20.58 -1.12
N THR A 204 13.74 21.18 -0.35
CA THR A 204 13.38 20.65 0.98
C THR A 204 12.90 19.21 0.91
N TYR A 205 12.08 18.86 -0.10
CA TYR A 205 11.65 17.48 -0.29
C TYR A 205 12.82 16.56 -0.66
N THR A 206 13.79 17.05 -1.43
CA THR A 206 15.00 16.30 -1.79
C THR A 206 15.84 15.99 -0.54
N GLU A 207 16.02 16.99 0.34
CA GLU A 207 16.77 16.84 1.59
C GLU A 207 16.15 15.78 2.50
N TRP A 208 14.81 15.79 2.63
CA TRP A 208 14.10 14.79 3.43
C TRP A 208 14.10 13.40 2.80
N ALA A 209 14.01 13.29 1.48
CA ALA A 209 14.15 12.01 0.79
C ALA A 209 15.55 11.41 1.03
N ILE A 210 16.62 12.21 0.84
CA ILE A 210 17.99 11.76 1.11
C ILE A 210 18.15 11.35 2.58
N ARG A 211 17.59 12.12 3.53
CA ARG A 211 17.65 11.80 4.96
C ARG A 211 17.01 10.45 5.28
N ALA A 212 15.83 10.16 4.71
CA ALA A 212 15.15 8.90 4.92
C ALA A 212 15.96 7.71 4.35
N TRP A 213 16.45 7.86 3.12
CA TRP A 213 17.30 6.88 2.45
C TRP A 213 18.60 6.58 3.23
N GLU A 214 19.32 7.62 3.65
CA GLU A 214 20.56 7.48 4.42
C GLU A 214 20.31 6.85 5.79
N TRP A 215 19.19 7.19 6.43
CA TRP A 215 18.82 6.60 7.70
C TRP A 215 18.60 5.09 7.57
N GLU A 216 17.79 4.62 6.61
CA GLU A 216 17.53 3.19 6.41
C GLU A 216 18.80 2.38 6.14
N LEU A 217 19.71 2.95 5.33
CA LEU A 217 21.04 2.38 5.12
C LEU A 217 21.84 2.32 6.43
N SER A 218 21.83 3.40 7.22
CA SER A 218 22.62 3.50 8.45
C SER A 218 22.16 2.53 9.55
N VAL A 219 20.86 2.24 9.63
CA VAL A 219 20.31 1.27 10.59
C VAL A 219 20.36 -0.17 10.06
N GLY A 220 20.74 -0.37 8.79
CA GLY A 220 20.89 -1.69 8.17
C GLY A 220 19.60 -2.30 7.62
N LEU A 221 18.51 -1.52 7.53
CA LEU A 221 17.25 -1.98 6.92
C LEU A 221 17.37 -2.16 5.41
N MET A 222 18.34 -1.50 4.78
CA MET A 222 18.77 -1.74 3.41
C MET A 222 20.16 -2.39 3.42
N SER A 223 20.28 -3.57 2.80
CA SER A 223 21.57 -4.26 2.65
C SER A 223 22.45 -3.57 1.59
N PRO A 224 23.78 -3.83 1.58
CA PRO A 224 24.67 -3.35 0.53
C PRO A 224 24.28 -3.80 -0.89
N ASP A 225 23.56 -4.91 -1.00
CA ASP A 225 23.04 -5.49 -2.25
C ASP A 225 21.60 -5.04 -2.56
N TYR A 226 21.12 -3.98 -1.90
CA TYR A 226 19.79 -3.38 -2.10
C TYR A 226 18.61 -4.32 -1.82
N HIS A 227 18.78 -5.23 -0.85
CA HIS A 227 17.65 -5.94 -0.24
C HIS A 227 17.09 -5.12 0.92
N PHE A 228 15.77 -5.05 1.01
CA PHE A 228 15.05 -4.28 2.01
C PHE A 228 14.41 -5.23 3.02
N TYR A 229 14.85 -5.13 4.27
CA TYR A 229 14.30 -5.89 5.40
C TYR A 229 13.05 -5.20 5.96
N ASP A 230 12.32 -5.85 6.85
CA ASP A 230 10.99 -5.40 7.27
C ASP A 230 11.03 -4.23 8.26
N GLY A 231 11.94 -4.30 9.23
CA GLY A 231 12.01 -3.29 10.28
C GLY A 231 12.85 -3.68 11.47
N THR A 232 12.80 -2.83 12.49
CA THR A 232 13.58 -2.95 13.72
C THR A 232 12.88 -2.22 14.87
N SER A 233 13.27 -2.45 16.12
CA SER A 233 12.58 -1.87 17.29
C SER A 233 13.46 -0.91 18.08
N GLU A 234 12.88 0.21 18.50
CA GLU A 234 13.49 1.15 19.45
C GLU A 234 13.82 0.48 20.78
N ARG A 235 13.07 -0.55 21.21
CA ARG A 235 13.31 -1.28 22.46
C ARG A 235 14.66 -2.00 22.46
N GLN A 236 15.20 -2.26 21.28
CA GLN A 236 16.48 -2.93 21.05
C GLN A 236 17.49 -1.97 20.42
N ASN A 237 17.32 -0.65 20.57
CA ASN A 237 18.17 0.37 19.96
C ASN A 237 18.34 0.21 18.44
N CYS A 238 17.36 -0.40 17.79
CA CYS A 238 17.37 -0.76 16.38
C CYS A 238 18.55 -1.67 15.94
N THR A 239 19.09 -2.49 16.84
CA THR A 239 20.24 -3.36 16.53
C THR A 239 19.85 -4.74 16.02
N GLU A 240 18.60 -5.18 16.26
CA GLU A 240 18.06 -6.42 15.72
C GLU A 240 17.09 -6.11 14.58
N LEU A 241 17.27 -6.79 13.44
CA LEU A 241 16.48 -6.56 12.24
C LEU A 241 15.53 -7.75 11.99
N ASN A 242 14.29 -7.44 11.65
CA ASN A 242 13.40 -8.41 11.02
C ASN A 242 13.79 -8.53 9.53
N HIS A 243 14.46 -9.62 9.18
CA HIS A 243 15.00 -9.84 7.83
C HIS A 243 13.99 -10.35 6.81
N ILE A 244 12.69 -10.37 7.14
CA ILE A 244 11.65 -10.68 6.16
C ILE A 244 11.70 -9.66 5.02
N GLN A 245 11.64 -10.16 3.79
CA GLN A 245 11.65 -9.34 2.59
C GLN A 245 10.28 -9.38 1.94
N TRP A 246 9.76 -8.20 1.64
CA TRP A 246 8.46 -7.99 1.01
C TRP A 246 8.66 -7.21 -0.29
N THR A 247 7.92 -7.58 -1.33
CA THR A 247 8.07 -6.94 -2.66
C THR A 247 7.86 -5.42 -2.60
N TYR A 248 6.90 -4.97 -1.80
CA TYR A 248 6.53 -3.56 -1.69
C TYR A 248 7.64 -2.68 -1.06
N ASN A 249 8.47 -3.23 -0.16
CA ASN A 249 9.57 -2.48 0.44
C ASN A 249 10.63 -2.19 -0.63
N ALA A 250 10.90 -3.11 -1.55
CA ALA A 250 11.81 -2.82 -2.66
C ALA A 250 11.17 -1.87 -3.69
N GLY A 251 9.89 -2.07 -4.02
CA GLY A 251 9.21 -1.26 -5.03
C GLY A 251 9.02 0.21 -4.62
N ILE A 252 8.72 0.49 -3.34
CA ILE A 252 8.55 1.87 -2.86
C ILE A 252 9.88 2.64 -2.97
N HIS A 253 11.01 1.98 -2.69
CA HIS A 253 12.33 2.57 -2.87
C HIS A 253 12.73 2.72 -4.34
N MET A 254 12.36 1.75 -5.19
CA MET A 254 12.63 1.80 -6.63
C MET A 254 12.05 3.05 -7.27
N SER A 255 10.76 3.33 -7.03
CA SER A 255 10.09 4.48 -7.65
C SER A 255 10.55 5.82 -7.08
N GLY A 256 10.89 5.90 -5.79
CA GLY A 256 11.49 7.09 -5.19
C GLY A 256 12.89 7.40 -5.75
N ALA A 257 13.74 6.38 -5.88
CA ALA A 257 15.06 6.53 -6.50
C ALA A 257 14.95 6.96 -7.97
N ALA A 258 13.97 6.42 -8.72
CA ALA A 258 13.69 6.83 -10.09
C ALA A 258 13.26 8.30 -10.18
N ALA A 259 12.41 8.78 -9.26
CA ALA A 259 12.01 10.18 -9.22
C ALA A 259 13.19 11.13 -8.98
N LEU A 260 14.10 10.79 -8.05
CA LEU A 260 15.30 11.59 -7.78
C LEU A 260 16.32 11.54 -8.91
N TRP A 261 16.47 10.39 -9.58
CA TRP A 261 17.26 10.28 -10.81
C TRP A 261 16.73 11.23 -11.89
N ASN A 262 15.43 11.16 -12.20
CA ASN A 262 14.79 11.96 -13.24
C ASN A 262 14.88 13.47 -12.96
N MET A 263 14.66 13.85 -11.70
CA MET A 263 14.82 15.24 -11.27
C MET A 263 16.26 15.72 -11.43
N SER A 264 17.25 14.89 -11.09
CA SER A 264 18.67 15.21 -11.23
C SER A 264 19.08 15.41 -12.69
N GLU A 265 18.62 14.54 -13.58
CA GLU A 265 18.81 14.67 -15.04
C GLU A 265 18.17 15.95 -15.58
N THR A 266 16.92 16.22 -15.20
CA THR A 266 16.17 17.42 -15.65
C THR A 266 16.84 18.72 -15.18
N ARG A 267 17.57 18.68 -14.06
CA ARG A 267 18.35 19.80 -13.53
C ARG A 267 19.77 19.87 -14.07
N GLY A 268 20.19 18.93 -14.91
CA GLY A 268 21.56 18.85 -15.43
C GLY A 268 22.62 18.50 -14.37
N ASN A 269 22.21 17.90 -13.24
CA ASN A 269 23.14 17.48 -12.19
C ASN A 269 23.59 16.03 -12.42
N ALA A 270 24.58 15.87 -13.30
CA ALA A 270 25.10 14.57 -13.70
C ALA A 270 25.63 13.71 -12.54
N SER A 271 26.21 14.33 -11.50
CA SER A 271 26.73 13.60 -10.34
C SER A 271 25.61 12.97 -9.51
N GLN A 272 24.53 13.73 -9.24
CA GLN A 272 23.37 13.20 -8.53
C GLN A 272 22.57 12.22 -9.40
N ALA A 273 22.49 12.45 -10.70
CA ALA A 273 21.88 11.50 -11.62
C ALA A 273 22.62 10.16 -11.60
N GLU A 274 23.95 10.15 -11.68
CA GLU A 274 24.73 8.92 -11.59
C GLU A 274 24.58 8.24 -10.22
N TYR A 275 24.58 9.02 -9.13
CA TYR A 275 24.33 8.51 -7.78
C TYR A 275 23.01 7.73 -7.70
N TRP A 276 21.91 8.30 -8.18
CA TRP A 276 20.60 7.63 -8.16
C TRP A 276 20.50 6.51 -9.18
N ARG A 277 21.21 6.61 -10.31
CA ARG A 277 21.29 5.55 -11.31
C ARG A 277 21.86 4.26 -10.72
N THR A 278 23.03 4.33 -10.07
CA THR A 278 23.67 3.16 -9.45
C THR A 278 22.75 2.47 -8.44
N ARG A 279 22.03 3.26 -7.64
CA ARG A 279 21.08 2.75 -6.64
C ARG A 279 19.89 2.10 -7.28
N LEU A 280 19.33 2.73 -8.31
CA LEU A 280 18.21 2.18 -9.05
C LEU A 280 18.56 0.87 -9.76
N GLU A 281 19.76 0.78 -10.37
CA GLU A 281 20.29 -0.48 -10.93
C GLU A 281 20.39 -1.55 -9.85
N GLY A 282 20.94 -1.21 -8.68
CA GLY A 282 21.03 -2.11 -7.54
C GLY A 282 19.67 -2.62 -7.05
N ILE A 283 18.67 -1.77 -6.92
CA ILE A 283 17.30 -2.18 -6.53
C ILE A 283 16.68 -3.09 -7.60
N ILE A 284 16.86 -2.77 -8.90
CA ILE A 284 16.30 -3.58 -10.00
C ILE A 284 16.92 -4.99 -10.02
N ASP A 285 18.21 -5.10 -9.73
CA ASP A 285 18.86 -6.41 -9.62
C ASP A 285 18.44 -7.11 -8.31
N GLY A 286 18.35 -6.36 -7.21
CA GLY A 286 17.94 -6.81 -5.88
C GLY A 286 16.51 -7.35 -5.80
N VAL A 287 15.56 -6.86 -6.61
CA VAL A 287 14.20 -7.45 -6.67
C VAL A 287 14.17 -8.85 -7.29
N GLY A 288 15.28 -9.31 -7.88
CA GLY A 288 15.40 -10.65 -8.48
C GLY A 288 14.98 -11.79 -7.55
N VAL A 289 15.14 -11.64 -6.22
CA VAL A 289 14.68 -12.61 -5.20
C VAL A 289 13.18 -12.89 -5.28
N PHE A 290 12.37 -11.90 -5.68
CA PHE A 290 10.92 -12.04 -5.78
C PHE A 290 10.44 -12.71 -7.07
N PHE A 291 11.36 -13.08 -7.96
CA PHE A 291 11.04 -13.70 -9.25
C PHE A 291 11.53 -15.14 -9.28
N ASN A 292 10.64 -16.03 -9.70
CA ASN A 292 10.93 -17.46 -9.71
C ASN A 292 12.03 -17.78 -10.74
N PRO A 293 13.11 -18.50 -10.36
CA PRO A 293 14.19 -18.84 -11.30
C PRO A 293 13.88 -20.07 -12.15
N GLU A 294 13.14 -21.04 -11.60
CA GLU A 294 12.83 -22.32 -12.25
C GLU A 294 11.34 -22.66 -12.11
N GLY A 295 10.82 -23.49 -13.02
CA GLY A 295 9.42 -23.94 -13.05
C GLY A 295 8.44 -22.88 -13.57
N ALA A 296 8.55 -21.64 -13.09
CA ALA A 296 7.82 -20.48 -13.58
C ALA A 296 8.74 -19.26 -13.73
N PRO A 297 9.71 -19.27 -14.67
CA PRO A 297 10.72 -18.22 -14.80
C PRO A 297 10.14 -16.81 -14.86
N ASP A 298 10.74 -15.89 -14.11
CA ASP A 298 10.36 -14.46 -14.04
C ASP A 298 8.92 -14.17 -13.56
N VAL A 299 8.22 -15.17 -13.01
CA VAL A 299 6.92 -14.94 -12.36
C VAL A 299 7.13 -14.43 -10.94
N MET A 300 6.51 -13.30 -10.61
CA MET A 300 6.60 -12.65 -9.29
C MET A 300 5.89 -13.46 -8.19
N SER A 301 6.50 -13.53 -7.01
CA SER A 301 5.94 -14.17 -5.81
C SER A 301 6.39 -13.51 -4.51
N GLU A 302 5.54 -13.51 -3.48
CA GLU A 302 5.96 -13.15 -2.12
C GLU A 302 6.79 -14.27 -1.49
N VAL A 303 8.10 -14.06 -1.39
CA VAL A 303 9.04 -15.10 -0.93
C VAL A 303 8.81 -15.54 0.50
N ALA A 304 8.28 -14.65 1.35
CA ALA A 304 8.06 -14.93 2.76
C ALA A 304 6.85 -15.82 3.04
N CYS A 305 5.80 -15.72 2.22
CA CYS A 305 4.47 -16.25 2.57
C CYS A 305 3.74 -17.01 1.44
N GLU A 306 4.09 -16.79 0.17
CA GLU A 306 3.26 -17.29 -0.94
C GLU A 306 3.39 -18.81 -1.10
N ARG A 307 4.60 -19.35 -0.90
CA ARG A 307 4.89 -20.79 -1.06
C ARG A 307 4.38 -21.65 0.10
N ASN A 308 4.38 -21.11 1.32
CA ASN A 308 3.87 -21.80 2.50
C ASN A 308 2.37 -21.56 2.73
N GLY A 309 1.78 -20.60 2.00
CA GLY A 309 0.35 -20.27 2.09
C GLY A 309 -0.04 -19.51 3.34
N LEU A 310 0.88 -18.73 3.89
CA LEU A 310 0.68 -17.97 5.12
C LEU A 310 0.52 -16.46 4.87
N CYS A 311 0.31 -16.04 3.62
CA CYS A 311 0.07 -14.62 3.34
C CYS A 311 -1.25 -14.17 3.96
N ASP A 312 -1.20 -13.11 4.76
CA ASP A 312 -2.40 -12.42 5.23
C ASP A 312 -3.00 -11.50 4.14
N HIS A 313 -4.10 -10.82 4.47
CA HIS A 313 -4.84 -9.95 3.56
C HIS A 313 -4.01 -8.78 3.01
N ASP A 314 -3.06 -8.30 3.79
CA ASP A 314 -2.18 -7.20 3.42
C ASP A 314 -1.10 -7.71 2.46
N GLN A 315 -0.41 -8.79 2.84
CA GLN A 315 0.69 -9.38 2.08
C GLN A 315 0.26 -9.88 0.70
N ARG A 316 -1.00 -10.32 0.55
CA ARG A 316 -1.58 -10.70 -0.75
C ARG A 316 -1.65 -9.55 -1.75
N SER A 317 -1.56 -8.30 -1.29
CA SER A 317 -1.58 -7.10 -2.15
C SER A 317 -0.20 -6.59 -2.56
N PHE A 318 0.89 -7.07 -1.93
CA PHE A 318 2.20 -6.44 -2.07
C PHE A 318 2.77 -6.48 -3.50
N LYS A 319 2.52 -7.56 -4.24
CA LYS A 319 2.87 -7.69 -5.67
C LYS A 319 2.23 -6.61 -6.54
N ALA A 320 1.05 -6.11 -6.17
CA ALA A 320 0.41 -5.00 -6.86
C ALA A 320 1.30 -3.76 -6.83
N TYR A 321 1.88 -3.46 -5.68
CA TYR A 321 2.66 -2.24 -5.49
C TYR A 321 4.03 -2.32 -6.15
N LEU A 322 4.70 -3.47 -6.07
CA LEU A 322 5.93 -3.67 -6.83
C LEU A 322 5.67 -3.50 -8.34
N SER A 323 4.58 -4.06 -8.86
CA SER A 323 4.20 -3.92 -10.27
C SER A 323 3.93 -2.45 -10.65
N ARG A 324 3.16 -1.73 -9.82
CA ARG A 324 2.88 -0.30 -9.99
C ARG A 324 4.16 0.53 -10.04
N TRP A 325 5.04 0.32 -9.06
CA TRP A 325 6.26 1.11 -8.94
C TRP A 325 7.33 0.74 -9.97
N MET A 326 7.32 -0.49 -10.48
CA MET A 326 8.06 -0.86 -11.68
C MET A 326 7.57 -0.10 -12.92
N GLY A 327 6.26 0.03 -13.12
CA GLY A 327 5.69 0.83 -14.20
C GLY A 327 6.06 2.32 -14.09
N TYR A 328 5.88 2.91 -12.91
CA TYR A 328 6.33 4.28 -12.62
C TYR A 328 7.81 4.48 -12.93
N THR A 329 8.65 3.52 -12.53
CA THR A 329 10.10 3.54 -12.76
C THR A 329 10.43 3.51 -14.24
N MET A 330 9.76 2.68 -15.05
CA MET A 330 9.99 2.66 -16.50
C MET A 330 9.54 3.96 -17.19
N LEU A 331 8.48 4.61 -16.70
CA LEU A 331 8.05 5.92 -17.23
C LEU A 331 9.03 7.04 -16.85
N THR A 332 9.58 6.98 -15.64
CA THR A 332 10.38 8.06 -15.05
C THR A 332 11.88 7.92 -15.38
N ALA A 333 12.36 6.68 -15.52
CA ALA A 333 13.71 6.30 -15.87
C ALA A 333 13.71 5.29 -17.02
N PRO A 334 13.46 5.72 -18.29
CA PRO A 334 13.19 4.80 -19.41
C PRO A 334 14.29 3.77 -19.72
N TRP A 335 15.54 4.04 -19.34
CA TRP A 335 16.66 3.11 -19.50
C TRP A 335 16.51 1.83 -18.66
N THR A 336 15.66 1.83 -17.63
CA THR A 336 15.38 0.66 -16.78
C THR A 336 14.50 -0.39 -17.46
N ARG A 337 13.83 0.01 -18.54
CA ARG A 337 12.76 -0.76 -19.18
C ARG A 337 13.20 -2.14 -19.65
N GLU A 338 14.41 -2.25 -20.20
CA GLU A 338 14.94 -3.51 -20.71
C GLU A 338 15.03 -4.59 -19.62
N LYS A 339 15.36 -4.20 -18.38
CA LYS A 339 15.44 -5.11 -17.24
C LYS A 339 14.07 -5.39 -16.60
N ILE A 340 13.18 -4.40 -16.55
CA ILE A 340 11.91 -4.49 -15.81
C ILE A 340 10.79 -5.13 -16.64
N MET A 341 10.60 -4.70 -17.90
CA MET A 341 9.46 -5.11 -18.73
C MET A 341 9.33 -6.64 -18.91
N PRO A 342 10.42 -7.41 -19.14
CA PRO A 342 10.31 -8.87 -19.26
C PRO A 342 9.69 -9.54 -18.03
N LYS A 343 10.02 -9.06 -16.82
CA LYS A 343 9.50 -9.58 -15.56
C LYS A 343 8.01 -9.33 -15.39
N LEU A 344 7.55 -8.13 -15.75
CA LEU A 344 6.12 -7.81 -15.76
C LEU A 344 5.36 -8.64 -16.80
N LYS A 345 5.90 -8.80 -18.02
CA LYS A 345 5.25 -9.62 -19.07
C LYS A 345 5.09 -11.07 -18.65
N ALA A 346 6.14 -11.68 -18.09
CA ALA A 346 6.08 -13.06 -17.60
C ALA A 346 5.04 -13.22 -16.48
N SER A 347 5.04 -12.29 -15.52
CA SER A 347 4.10 -12.29 -14.40
C SER A 347 2.65 -12.05 -14.83
N ALA A 348 2.42 -11.10 -15.75
CA ALA A 348 1.10 -10.79 -16.29
C ALA A 348 0.51 -11.97 -17.08
N ALA A 349 1.32 -12.61 -17.93
CA ALA A 349 0.89 -13.81 -18.65
C ALA A 349 0.55 -14.96 -17.69
N ALA A 350 1.32 -15.12 -16.60
CA ALA A 350 1.03 -16.13 -15.58
C ALA A 350 -0.24 -15.81 -14.78
N ALA A 351 -0.46 -14.55 -14.42
CA ALA A 351 -1.67 -14.09 -13.75
C ALA A 351 -2.91 -14.31 -14.62
N ALA A 352 -2.86 -13.91 -15.90
CA ALA A 352 -3.99 -14.03 -16.83
C ALA A 352 -4.48 -15.47 -16.99
N LYS A 353 -3.56 -16.45 -17.00
CA LYS A 353 -3.89 -17.88 -17.12
C LYS A 353 -4.77 -18.43 -16.00
N GLN A 354 -4.76 -17.81 -14.82
CA GLN A 354 -5.53 -18.26 -13.65
C GLN A 354 -6.68 -17.30 -13.30
N CYS A 355 -6.67 -16.10 -13.89
CA CYS A 355 -7.69 -15.08 -13.71
C CYS A 355 -8.94 -15.34 -14.57
N GLY A 356 -10.07 -14.79 -14.15
CA GLY A 356 -11.33 -14.74 -14.88
C GLY A 356 -12.22 -13.58 -14.40
N PRO A 357 -13.47 -13.50 -14.88
CA PRO A 357 -14.41 -12.44 -14.47
C PRO A 357 -14.88 -12.52 -13.01
N GLY A 358 -15.27 -11.38 -12.44
CA GLY A 358 -15.92 -11.24 -11.13
C GLY A 358 -14.95 -11.18 -9.94
N LYS A 359 -15.46 -10.83 -8.74
CA LYS A 359 -14.63 -10.57 -7.55
C LYS A 359 -13.68 -11.69 -7.11
N GLY A 360 -14.02 -12.94 -7.37
CA GLY A 360 -13.17 -14.12 -7.11
C GLY A 360 -12.38 -14.61 -8.34
N GLY A 361 -12.26 -13.79 -9.37
CA GLY A 361 -11.72 -14.19 -10.66
C GLY A 361 -10.23 -14.52 -10.63
N CYS A 362 -9.45 -13.86 -9.78
CA CYS A 362 -7.99 -14.01 -9.71
C CYS A 362 -7.54 -14.54 -8.35
N GLY A 363 -6.54 -15.43 -8.40
CA GLY A 363 -5.79 -15.96 -7.28
C GLY A 363 -4.38 -15.36 -7.12
N LEU A 364 -3.68 -15.81 -6.08
CA LEU A 364 -2.38 -15.26 -5.68
C LEU A 364 -1.20 -15.96 -6.38
N ARG A 365 -1.19 -17.29 -6.42
CA ARG A 365 -0.02 -18.11 -6.81
C ARG A 365 0.10 -18.33 -8.32
N TRP A 366 0.57 -17.31 -9.02
CA TRP A 366 0.71 -17.33 -10.49
C TRP A 366 1.72 -18.37 -11.00
N TRP A 367 2.67 -18.78 -10.16
CA TRP A 367 3.66 -19.81 -10.49
C TRP A 367 3.07 -21.23 -10.62
N ARG A 368 1.78 -21.44 -10.32
CA ARG A 368 1.09 -22.74 -10.47
C ARG A 368 0.57 -23.00 -11.89
N ASN A 369 1.10 -22.30 -12.90
CA ASN A 369 0.85 -22.51 -14.33
C ASN A 369 -0.66 -22.59 -14.68
N GLY A 370 -1.41 -21.52 -14.37
CA GLY A 370 -2.83 -21.39 -14.72
C GLY A 370 -3.81 -22.03 -13.73
N VAL A 371 -3.32 -22.73 -12.71
CA VAL A 371 -4.20 -23.20 -11.62
C VAL A 371 -4.48 -22.04 -10.66
N ASN A 372 -5.74 -21.58 -10.64
CA ASN A 372 -6.22 -20.68 -9.60
C ASN A 372 -6.18 -21.42 -8.24
N ASP A 373 -5.55 -20.81 -7.25
CA ASP A 373 -5.30 -21.42 -5.94
C ASP A 373 -6.48 -21.27 -4.96
N GLY A 374 -7.53 -20.55 -5.35
CA GLY A 374 -8.72 -20.32 -4.54
C GLY A 374 -8.54 -19.25 -3.47
N GLU A 375 -7.36 -18.65 -3.36
CA GLU A 375 -7.15 -17.46 -2.54
C GLU A 375 -7.74 -16.27 -3.29
N VAL A 376 -8.83 -15.69 -2.79
CA VAL A 376 -9.55 -14.63 -3.49
C VAL A 376 -9.74 -13.44 -2.58
N GLY A 377 -9.54 -12.25 -3.14
CA GLY A 377 -9.64 -11.02 -2.38
C GLY A 377 -9.24 -9.79 -3.17
N VAL A 378 -9.24 -8.66 -2.46
CA VAL A 378 -8.85 -7.35 -2.99
C VAL A 378 -7.38 -7.37 -3.42
N GLY A 379 -6.48 -7.95 -2.60
CA GLY A 379 -5.05 -7.99 -2.89
C GLY A 379 -4.70 -8.79 -4.14
N GLU A 380 -5.36 -9.93 -4.35
CA GLU A 380 -5.16 -10.81 -5.50
C GLU A 380 -5.63 -10.13 -6.80
N GLN A 381 -6.79 -9.49 -6.77
CA GLN A 381 -7.32 -8.71 -7.91
C GLN A 381 -6.47 -7.48 -8.20
N MET A 382 -6.06 -6.73 -7.18
CA MET A 382 -5.15 -5.59 -7.35
C MET A 382 -3.81 -6.02 -7.95
N SER A 383 -3.24 -7.13 -7.47
CA SER A 383 -1.96 -7.65 -7.97
C SER A 383 -2.06 -8.03 -9.45
N ALA A 384 -3.13 -8.71 -9.85
CA ALA A 384 -3.39 -9.06 -11.24
C ALA A 384 -3.63 -7.82 -12.11
N LEU A 385 -4.37 -6.83 -11.61
CA LEU A 385 -4.66 -5.60 -12.33
C LEU A 385 -3.38 -4.80 -12.59
N GLU A 386 -2.59 -4.56 -11.55
CA GLU A 386 -1.36 -3.77 -11.64
C GLU A 386 -0.34 -4.43 -12.57
N VAL A 387 -0.10 -5.74 -12.45
CA VAL A 387 0.90 -6.40 -13.28
C VAL A 387 0.52 -6.36 -14.78
N MET A 388 -0.77 -6.40 -15.10
CA MET A 388 -1.26 -6.31 -16.48
C MET A 388 -1.28 -4.87 -17.01
N GLN A 389 -1.83 -3.92 -16.25
CA GLN A 389 -2.00 -2.54 -16.75
C GLN A 389 -0.67 -1.81 -16.92
N ASN A 390 0.35 -2.13 -16.12
CA ASN A 390 1.69 -1.57 -16.27
C ASN A 390 2.43 -2.08 -17.53
N LEU A 391 1.85 -2.99 -18.32
CA LEU A 391 2.32 -3.29 -19.68
C LEU A 391 1.97 -2.18 -20.68
N LEU A 392 1.03 -1.30 -20.35
CA LEU A 392 0.56 -0.19 -21.19
C LEU A 392 1.40 1.08 -21.06
N ILE A 393 2.60 1.03 -20.45
CA ILE A 393 3.44 2.23 -20.25
C ILE A 393 3.75 3.00 -21.54
N ASP A 394 3.74 2.35 -22.71
CA ASP A 394 3.94 3.03 -24.01
C ASP A 394 2.76 3.87 -24.48
N GLN A 395 1.60 3.66 -23.86
CA GLN A 395 0.36 4.34 -24.24
C GLN A 395 0.23 5.70 -23.54
N VAL A 396 1.17 6.06 -22.68
CA VAL A 396 1.10 7.23 -21.80
C VAL A 396 2.44 7.99 -21.76
N ALA A 397 2.39 9.27 -21.42
CA ALA A 397 3.57 10.15 -21.48
C ALA A 397 4.46 10.13 -20.21
N GLY A 398 3.99 9.52 -19.12
CA GLY A 398 4.63 9.57 -17.81
C GLY A 398 4.06 10.65 -16.86
N PRO A 399 4.49 10.60 -15.60
CA PRO A 399 3.99 11.44 -14.51
C PRO A 399 4.44 12.90 -14.65
N VAL A 400 3.48 13.83 -14.62
CA VAL A 400 3.78 15.27 -14.75
C VAL A 400 4.23 15.91 -13.45
N GLY A 401 4.69 17.17 -13.54
CA GLY A 401 4.98 18.08 -12.44
C GLY A 401 4.46 19.48 -12.77
N LEU A 402 4.77 20.47 -11.91
CA LEU A 402 4.29 21.85 -12.07
C LEU A 402 4.60 22.44 -13.45
N ASP A 403 5.84 22.23 -13.92
CA ASP A 403 6.31 22.81 -15.18
C ASP A 403 6.06 21.90 -16.40
N THR A 404 5.50 20.71 -16.21
CA THR A 404 5.23 19.74 -17.29
C THR A 404 3.73 19.44 -17.45
N GLY A 405 2.90 20.41 -17.05
CA GLY A 405 1.46 20.39 -17.31
C GLY A 405 0.62 19.72 -16.21
N GLY A 406 1.15 19.67 -14.98
CA GLY A 406 0.36 19.37 -13.78
C GLY A 406 -0.77 20.38 -13.58
N ILE A 407 -1.95 19.86 -13.23
CA ILE A 407 -3.17 20.68 -13.06
C ILE A 407 -3.59 20.80 -11.59
N SER A 408 -3.05 19.96 -10.71
CA SER A 408 -3.41 19.93 -9.30
C SER A 408 -2.80 21.13 -8.58
N LYS A 409 -3.60 21.84 -7.77
CA LYS A 409 -3.12 23.06 -7.10
C LYS A 409 -2.02 22.75 -6.10
N ASN A 410 -1.02 23.63 -6.03
CA ASN A 410 0.10 23.54 -5.09
C ASN A 410 -0.13 24.47 -3.89
N ASP A 411 -0.29 23.89 -2.70
CA ASP A 411 -0.22 24.60 -1.43
C ASP A 411 0.92 24.03 -0.58
N PRO A 412 2.11 24.68 -0.59
CA PRO A 412 3.27 24.22 0.18
C PRO A 412 3.05 24.18 1.70
N ASN A 413 2.07 24.92 2.22
CA ASN A 413 1.76 25.01 3.65
C ASN A 413 0.67 24.03 4.10
N ALA A 414 0.12 23.22 3.18
CA ALA A 414 -0.93 22.28 3.50
C ALA A 414 -0.48 21.36 4.66
N GLY A 415 -1.33 21.18 5.67
CA GLY A 415 -1.03 20.36 6.85
C GLY A 415 0.03 20.89 7.81
N SER A 416 0.66 22.05 7.55
CA SER A 416 1.66 22.65 8.47
C SER A 416 1.03 23.21 9.76
N ASP A 417 -0.27 23.49 9.74
CA ASP A 417 -1.06 23.98 10.88
C ASP A 417 -1.73 22.85 11.69
N ALA A 418 -1.45 21.59 11.34
CA ALA A 418 -2.08 20.40 11.94
C ALA A 418 -1.95 20.30 13.48
N GLY A 419 -1.10 21.11 14.11
CA GLY A 419 -0.80 21.04 15.53
C GLY A 419 -0.29 19.66 15.94
N ASN A 420 -0.08 19.46 17.23
CA ASN A 420 -0.08 18.10 17.74
C ASN A 420 -1.52 17.61 17.67
N PHE A 421 -1.79 16.45 17.07
CA PHE A 421 -3.06 15.77 17.24
C PHE A 421 -3.19 15.40 18.72
N GLU A 422 -3.72 16.31 19.52
CA GLU A 422 -4.07 16.05 20.91
C GLU A 422 -5.39 15.31 20.91
N VAL A 423 -5.35 14.04 21.31
CA VAL A 423 -6.57 13.33 21.72
C VAL A 423 -7.14 14.11 22.90
N LYS A 424 -8.12 14.97 22.63
CA LYS A 424 -8.86 15.67 23.68
C LYS A 424 -9.72 14.65 24.38
N HIS A 425 -9.19 14.10 25.47
CA HIS A 425 -10.01 13.33 26.39
C HIS A 425 -11.05 14.27 27.00
N ASN A 426 -12.31 13.84 27.02
CA ASN A 426 -13.32 14.53 27.80
C ASN A 426 -12.86 14.60 29.27
N ALA A 427 -13.13 15.70 29.94
CA ALA A 427 -12.82 15.83 31.36
C ALA A 427 -13.53 14.71 32.14
N ILE A 428 -12.78 13.90 32.87
CA ILE A 428 -13.32 12.80 33.69
C ILE A 428 -14.28 13.40 34.72
N THR A 429 -15.56 13.10 34.60
CA THR A 429 -16.58 13.60 35.51
C THR A 429 -16.61 12.81 36.82
N THR A 430 -17.27 13.36 37.84
CA THR A 430 -17.56 12.61 39.07
C THR A 430 -18.40 11.35 38.78
N GLY A 431 -19.28 11.42 37.77
CA GLY A 431 -20.07 10.28 37.32
C GLY A 431 -19.19 9.15 36.76
N ASP A 432 -18.21 9.49 35.93
CA ASP A 432 -17.26 8.51 35.36
C ASP A 432 -16.45 7.82 36.46
N LYS A 433 -15.98 8.59 37.45
CA LYS A 433 -15.25 8.03 38.60
C LYS A 433 -16.12 7.09 39.44
N ALA A 434 -17.38 7.47 39.69
CA ALA A 434 -18.31 6.65 40.44
C ALA A 434 -18.65 5.35 39.69
N ALA A 435 -18.92 5.43 38.38
CA ALA A 435 -19.18 4.26 37.54
C ALA A 435 -17.97 3.33 37.48
N ALA A 436 -16.75 3.86 37.29
CA ALA A 436 -15.52 3.08 37.29
C ALA A 436 -15.23 2.39 38.63
N ALA A 437 -15.50 3.07 39.76
CA ALA A 437 -15.37 2.49 41.08
C ALA A 437 -16.38 1.35 41.31
N ILE A 438 -17.65 1.55 40.93
CA ILE A 438 -18.69 0.52 41.03
C ILE A 438 -18.31 -0.70 40.18
N LEU A 439 -17.89 -0.48 38.92
CA LEU A 439 -17.49 -1.56 38.02
C LEU A 439 -16.28 -2.33 38.58
N THR A 440 -15.28 -1.62 39.09
CA THR A 440 -14.11 -2.22 39.75
C THR A 440 -14.53 -3.08 40.93
N ILE A 441 -15.40 -2.56 41.82
CA ILE A 441 -15.91 -3.32 42.97
C ILE A 441 -16.64 -4.58 42.50
N ILE A 442 -17.51 -4.49 41.49
CA ILE A 442 -18.24 -5.64 40.95
C ILE A 442 -17.27 -6.70 40.42
N VAL A 443 -16.29 -6.32 39.59
CA VAL A 443 -15.31 -7.26 39.01
C VAL A 443 -14.48 -7.91 40.11
N VAL A 444 -14.00 -7.14 41.09
CA VAL A 444 -13.25 -7.64 42.23
C VAL A 444 -14.12 -8.59 43.07
N SER A 445 -15.37 -8.24 43.34
CA SER A 445 -16.32 -9.11 44.07
C SER A 445 -16.61 -10.41 43.32
N ILE A 446 -16.73 -10.38 41.99
CA ILE A 446 -16.92 -11.58 41.16
C ILE A 446 -15.65 -12.45 41.21
N LEU A 447 -14.46 -11.85 41.06
CA LEU A 447 -13.20 -12.59 41.08
C LEU A 447 -12.95 -13.24 42.45
N PHE A 448 -13.04 -12.48 43.54
CA PHE A 448 -12.82 -13.01 44.89
C PHE A 448 -13.96 -13.90 45.37
N GLY A 449 -15.21 -13.58 45.02
CA GLY A 449 -16.37 -14.43 45.31
C GLY A 449 -16.30 -15.76 44.56
N GLY A 450 -15.89 -15.73 43.28
CA GLY A 450 -15.63 -16.93 42.49
C GLY A 450 -14.46 -17.75 43.03
N ALA A 451 -13.35 -17.11 43.38
CA ALA A 451 -12.21 -17.78 44.02
C ALA A 451 -12.59 -18.43 45.35
N TRP A 452 -13.34 -17.71 46.20
CA TRP A 452 -13.86 -18.24 47.46
C TRP A 452 -14.79 -19.44 47.25
N TRP A 453 -15.72 -19.34 46.29
CA TRP A 453 -16.62 -20.43 45.93
C TRP A 453 -15.86 -21.67 45.43
N MET A 454 -14.82 -21.51 44.62
CA MET A 454 -13.96 -22.62 44.20
C MET A 454 -13.17 -23.26 45.35
N ILE A 455 -12.75 -22.48 46.35
CA ILE A 455 -12.03 -22.98 47.53
C ILE A 455 -12.96 -23.70 48.51
N MET A 456 -14.20 -23.21 48.65
CA MET A 456 -15.21 -23.74 49.56
C MET A 456 -16.12 -24.78 48.91
N GLY A 457 -15.90 -25.11 47.63
CA GLY A 457 -16.66 -26.11 46.90
C GLY A 457 -16.37 -27.52 47.40
N GLU A 458 -17.35 -28.10 48.09
CA GLU A 458 -17.69 -29.53 47.94
C GLU A 458 -18.24 -29.81 46.53
#